data_AF-A0A7S4RXG0-F1
#
_entry.id   AF-A0A7S4RXG0-F1
#
_cell.length_a   1.000
_cell.length_b   1.000
_cell.length_c   1.000
_cell.angle_alpha   90.00
_cell.angle_beta   90.00
_cell.angle_gamma   90.00
#
_symmetry.space_group_name_H-M   'P 1'
#
loop_
_entity.id
_entity.type
_entity.pdbx_description
1 polymer ?
#
loop_
_entity_poly.entity_id
_entity_poly.type
_entity_poly.pdbx_seq_one_letter_code
_entity_poly.pdbx_strand_id
1 'polypeptide(L)'
;FGSSSSKLENPDFPPELMADTMAADVACAVCLVSKDLVAMPCCTTEGSTTQFCLRCIELICQHAGGTGKCPKCRKHIVIKDGAVALNTENMRCIMCLQMRVITEHRMCDACSVGSRRPLVYECERCHRLQRIAHPMYRYQPSPQEYCNSSWACHQGCGAYTRWRLVPQDVEHVPPEDAPESWGLLESQLVRVREQRQREEEQGTNPSGSRTLDLGEQS
;
A
#
# COMPACT_ATOMS: atom_id res chain seq x y z
N PHE A 1 67.25 -21.11 -23.08
CA PHE A 1 66.00 -20.75 -22.40
C PHE A 1 65.27 -19.72 -23.25
N GLY A 2 64.57 -20.20 -24.27
CA GLY A 2 63.72 -19.37 -25.13
C GLY A 2 62.29 -19.49 -24.64
N SER A 3 61.71 -18.39 -24.17
CA SER A 3 60.32 -18.33 -23.72
C SER A 3 59.44 -17.86 -24.86
N SER A 4 58.58 -18.76 -25.30
CA SER A 4 57.43 -18.50 -26.17
C SER A 4 56.47 -17.53 -25.49
N SER A 5 56.04 -16.50 -26.21
CA SER A 5 54.82 -15.75 -25.90
C SER A 5 54.00 -15.65 -27.16
N SER A 6 53.01 -16.54 -27.25
CA SER A 6 51.94 -16.51 -28.22
C SER A 6 51.09 -15.26 -27.99
N LYS A 7 51.09 -14.37 -28.99
CA LYS A 7 50.11 -13.29 -29.12
C LYS A 7 48.73 -13.93 -29.34
N LEU A 8 47.84 -13.78 -28.38
CA LEU A 8 46.41 -13.97 -28.58
C LEU A 8 45.87 -12.69 -29.21
N GLU A 9 45.52 -12.76 -30.49
CA GLU A 9 44.78 -11.73 -31.19
C GLU A 9 43.34 -11.73 -30.67
N ASN A 10 42.90 -10.61 -30.09
CA ASN A 10 41.50 -10.40 -29.75
C ASN A 10 40.71 -10.23 -31.06
N PRO A 11 39.59 -10.95 -31.26
CA PRO A 11 38.74 -10.71 -32.41
C PRO A 11 38.10 -9.32 -32.29
N ASP A 12 38.32 -8.50 -33.32
CA ASP A 12 37.62 -7.25 -33.59
C ASP A 12 36.11 -7.51 -33.64
N PHE A 13 35.41 -7.19 -32.56
CA PHE A 13 33.96 -7.10 -32.57
C PHE A 13 33.58 -5.69 -33.04
N PRO A 14 32.85 -5.55 -34.17
CA PRO A 14 32.46 -4.23 -34.67
C PRO A 14 31.56 -3.51 -33.66
N PRO A 15 31.84 -2.22 -33.35
CA PRO A 15 31.13 -1.45 -32.32
C PRO A 15 29.70 -1.02 -32.73
N GLU A 16 29.22 -1.42 -33.90
CA GLU A 16 27.97 -0.92 -34.50
C GLU A 16 26.72 -1.70 -34.09
N LEU A 17 26.83 -2.79 -33.32
CA LEU A 17 25.69 -3.65 -32.92
C LEU A 17 25.25 -3.52 -31.45
N MET A 18 25.76 -2.52 -30.71
CA MET A 18 25.42 -2.32 -29.28
C MET A 18 24.60 -1.06 -28.97
N ALA A 19 24.11 -0.34 -29.99
CA ALA A 19 23.34 0.90 -29.78
C ALA A 19 21.81 0.69 -29.69
N ASP A 20 21.29 -0.47 -30.09
CA ASP A 20 19.83 -0.71 -30.18
C ASP A 20 19.24 -1.58 -29.06
N THR A 21 20.03 -1.93 -28.04
CA THR A 21 19.52 -2.69 -26.90
C THR A 21 19.34 -1.77 -25.70
N MET A 22 18.08 -1.59 -25.28
CA MET A 22 17.61 -1.00 -24.01
C MET A 22 16.99 0.42 -24.03
N ALA A 23 16.22 0.76 -25.08
CA ALA A 23 14.99 1.51 -24.82
C ALA A 23 13.96 0.49 -24.28
N ALA A 24 14.02 0.18 -22.99
CA ALA A 24 12.98 -0.60 -22.35
C ALA A 24 11.64 0.10 -22.63
N ASP A 25 10.75 -0.58 -23.34
CA ASP A 25 9.39 -0.10 -23.63
C ASP A 25 8.71 0.17 -22.27
N VAL A 26 8.72 1.43 -21.83
CA VAL A 26 8.15 1.80 -20.54
C VAL A 26 6.64 1.63 -20.68
N ALA A 27 6.07 0.73 -19.89
CA ALA A 27 4.64 0.51 -19.80
C ALA A 27 4.09 1.08 -18.48
N CYS A 28 2.78 1.26 -18.42
CA CYS A 28 2.11 1.70 -17.20
C CYS A 28 2.36 0.70 -16.06
N ALA A 29 2.88 1.17 -14.93
CA ALA A 29 3.20 0.34 -13.76
C ALA A 29 1.97 -0.24 -13.02
N VAL A 30 0.74 0.12 -13.43
CA VAL A 30 -0.50 -0.40 -12.85
C VAL A 30 -1.07 -1.52 -13.73
N CYS A 31 -1.32 -1.26 -15.02
CA CYS A 31 -1.90 -2.26 -15.91
C CYS A 31 -0.88 -3.10 -16.67
N LEU A 32 0.38 -2.66 -16.75
CA LEU A 32 1.48 -3.29 -17.49
C LEU A 32 1.24 -3.43 -19.01
N VAL A 33 0.22 -2.77 -19.57
CA VAL A 33 -0.17 -2.88 -20.98
C VAL A 33 0.00 -1.55 -21.72
N SER A 34 -0.49 -0.46 -21.14
CA SER A 34 -0.58 0.82 -21.85
C SER A 34 0.77 1.51 -21.97
N LYS A 35 1.10 1.97 -23.18
CA LYS A 35 2.24 2.84 -23.49
C LYS A 35 1.88 4.33 -23.55
N ASP A 36 0.59 4.64 -23.53
CA ASP A 36 0.10 6.02 -23.42
C ASP A 36 0.22 6.49 -21.97
N LEU A 37 1.37 7.10 -21.66
CA LEU A 37 1.76 7.48 -20.31
C LEU A 37 1.48 8.97 -20.06
N VAL A 38 1.07 9.28 -18.84
CA VAL A 38 0.85 10.66 -18.39
C VAL A 38 1.93 11.09 -17.41
N ALA A 39 2.34 12.35 -17.53
CA ALA A 39 3.21 12.98 -16.55
C ALA A 39 2.43 13.23 -15.25
N MET A 40 2.94 12.70 -14.14
CA MET A 40 2.37 12.91 -12.82
C MET A 40 2.92 14.20 -12.22
N PRO A 41 2.06 15.18 -11.86
CA PRO A 41 2.50 16.48 -11.33
C PRO A 41 3.20 16.40 -9.97
N CYS A 42 3.16 15.23 -9.32
CA CYS A 42 3.58 15.03 -7.94
C CYS A 42 4.96 14.39 -7.77
N CYS A 43 5.43 13.62 -8.77
CA CYS A 43 6.61 12.75 -8.64
C CYS A 43 7.23 12.31 -9.99
N THR A 44 6.85 12.93 -11.11
CA THR A 44 7.54 12.71 -12.38
C THR A 44 8.86 13.48 -12.37
N THR A 45 9.95 12.74 -12.43
CA THR A 45 11.31 13.23 -12.67
C THR A 45 11.79 12.66 -14.00
N GLU A 46 12.69 13.37 -14.67
CA GLU A 46 13.39 12.83 -15.84
C GLU A 46 14.06 11.49 -15.45
N GLY A 47 13.82 10.44 -16.24
CA GLY A 47 14.29 9.09 -15.95
C GLY A 47 13.48 8.29 -14.92
N SER A 48 12.28 8.74 -14.51
CA SER A 48 11.41 7.93 -13.65
C SER A 48 11.06 6.60 -14.33
N THR A 49 11.54 5.50 -13.75
CA THR A 49 11.27 4.13 -14.22
C THR A 49 9.81 3.72 -14.01
N THR A 50 9.10 4.40 -13.10
CA THR A 50 7.67 4.17 -12.85
C THR A 50 6.83 5.25 -13.54
N GLN A 51 5.97 4.83 -14.47
CA GLN A 51 5.03 5.70 -15.18
C GLN A 51 3.62 5.09 -15.17
N PHE A 52 2.60 5.90 -15.49
CA PHE A 52 1.20 5.50 -15.38
C PHE A 52 0.41 5.97 -16.60
N CYS A 53 -0.57 5.19 -17.06
CA CYS A 53 -1.53 5.67 -18.07
C CYS A 53 -2.67 6.44 -17.43
N LEU A 54 -3.28 7.36 -18.18
CA LEU A 54 -4.38 8.20 -17.71
C LEU A 54 -5.52 7.34 -17.16
N ARG A 55 -5.88 6.27 -17.88
CA ARG A 55 -7.03 5.42 -17.52
C ARG A 55 -6.88 4.76 -16.16
N CYS A 56 -5.68 4.31 -15.80
CA CYS A 56 -5.43 3.74 -14.48
C CYS A 56 -5.59 4.80 -13.38
N ILE A 57 -5.12 6.01 -13.62
CA ILE A 57 -5.25 7.12 -12.66
C ILE A 57 -6.71 7.56 -12.52
N GLU A 58 -7.47 7.62 -13.61
CA GLU A 58 -8.91 7.87 -13.57
C GLU A 58 -9.65 6.86 -12.70
N LEU A 59 -9.38 5.56 -12.89
CA LEU A 59 -10.00 4.50 -12.10
C LEU A 59 -9.67 4.62 -10.61
N ILE A 60 -8.42 4.97 -10.27
CA ILE A 60 -8.00 5.21 -8.89
C ILE A 60 -8.77 6.40 -8.29
N CYS A 61 -8.89 7.51 -9.02
CA CYS A 61 -9.65 8.66 -8.56
C CYS A 61 -11.15 8.32 -8.43
N GLN A 62 -11.73 7.58 -9.38
CA GLN A 62 -13.13 7.17 -9.35
C GLN A 62 -13.45 6.28 -8.15
N HIS A 63 -12.63 5.25 -7.90
CA HIS A 63 -12.80 4.37 -6.74
C HIS A 63 -12.62 5.10 -5.40
N ALA A 64 -11.89 6.22 -5.39
CA ALA A 64 -11.68 7.07 -4.22
C ALA A 64 -12.72 8.19 -4.08
N GLY A 65 -13.80 8.20 -4.88
CA GLY A 65 -14.86 9.21 -4.80
C GLY A 65 -14.49 10.56 -5.43
N GLY A 66 -13.51 10.58 -6.34
CA GLY A 66 -13.08 11.74 -7.13
C GLY A 66 -11.67 12.22 -6.82
N THR A 67 -11.17 12.02 -5.59
CA THR A 67 -9.79 12.37 -5.21
C THR A 67 -9.01 11.11 -4.83
N GLY A 68 -8.13 10.68 -5.73
CA GLY A 68 -7.27 9.51 -5.54
C GLY A 68 -5.93 9.85 -4.88
N LYS A 69 -5.14 8.81 -4.60
CA LYS A 69 -3.73 8.94 -4.19
C LYS A 69 -2.82 8.49 -5.32
N CYS A 70 -1.73 9.22 -5.54
CA CYS A 70 -0.69 8.79 -6.49
C CYS A 70 -0.14 7.42 -6.07
N PRO A 71 -0.08 6.42 -6.98
CA PRO A 71 0.45 5.10 -6.65
C PRO A 71 1.91 5.12 -6.16
N LYS A 72 2.70 6.11 -6.61
CA LYS A 72 4.12 6.24 -6.26
C LYS A 72 4.35 7.00 -4.96
N CYS A 73 3.83 8.23 -4.84
CA CYS A 73 4.15 9.12 -3.72
C CYS A 73 2.99 9.35 -2.74
N ARG A 74 1.83 8.73 -2.98
CA ARG A 74 0.59 8.83 -2.17
C ARG A 74 0.02 10.24 -1.99
N LYS A 75 0.54 11.26 -2.68
CA LYS A 75 -0.07 12.61 -2.70
C LYS A 75 -1.46 12.55 -3.32
N HIS A 76 -2.36 13.41 -2.85
CA HIS A 76 -3.73 13.49 -3.38
C HIS A 76 -3.73 14.09 -4.79
N ILE A 77 -4.44 13.40 -5.69
CA ILE A 77 -4.56 13.75 -7.10
C ILE A 77 -6.02 13.73 -7.52
N VAL A 78 -6.33 14.52 -8.53
CA VAL A 78 -7.67 14.64 -9.13
C VAL A 78 -7.53 14.73 -10.64
N ILE A 79 -8.54 14.27 -11.38
CA ILE A 79 -8.61 14.48 -12.83
C ILE A 79 -9.38 15.77 -13.09
N LYS A 80 -8.74 16.76 -13.71
CA LYS A 80 -9.36 18.00 -14.17
C LYS A 80 -9.09 18.15 -15.67
N ASP A 81 -10.12 18.38 -16.46
CA ASP A 81 -10.03 18.58 -17.93
C ASP A 81 -9.24 17.49 -18.67
N GLY A 82 -9.38 16.23 -18.24
CA GLY A 82 -8.68 15.08 -18.84
C GLY A 82 -7.20 14.96 -18.46
N ALA A 83 -6.70 15.78 -17.54
CA ALA A 83 -5.32 15.72 -17.05
C ALA A 83 -5.24 15.43 -15.54
N VAL A 84 -4.13 14.85 -15.11
CA VAL A 84 -3.84 14.60 -13.69
C VAL A 84 -3.36 15.90 -13.04
N ALA A 85 -4.06 16.36 -12.01
CA ALA A 85 -3.69 17.52 -11.21
C ALA A 85 -3.46 17.12 -9.75
N LEU A 86 -2.60 17.86 -9.05
CA LEU A 86 -2.48 17.77 -7.60
C LEU A 86 -3.73 18.37 -6.95
N ASN A 87 -4.36 17.63 -6.04
CA ASN A 87 -5.42 18.20 -5.22
C ASN A 87 -4.81 18.84 -3.96
N THR A 88 -4.76 20.17 -3.94
CA THR A 88 -4.31 20.98 -2.81
C THR A 88 -5.45 21.71 -2.11
N GLU A 89 -6.69 21.50 -2.55
CA GLU A 89 -7.86 22.15 -1.98
C GLU A 89 -8.14 21.57 -0.59
N ASN A 90 -7.78 22.34 0.43
CA ASN A 90 -8.08 22.00 1.81
C ASN A 90 -9.46 22.56 2.17
N MET A 91 -10.34 21.68 2.64
CA MET A 91 -11.62 22.06 3.24
C MET A 91 -11.71 21.51 4.67
N ARG A 92 -12.65 22.03 5.44
CA ARG A 92 -12.87 21.58 6.82
C ARG A 92 -13.55 20.21 6.81
N CYS A 93 -12.88 19.19 7.34
CA CYS A 93 -13.45 17.86 7.51
C CYS A 93 -14.60 17.90 8.52
N ILE A 94 -15.76 17.32 8.18
CA ILE A 94 -16.93 17.33 9.07
C ILE A 94 -16.73 16.52 10.36
N MET A 95 -15.81 15.55 10.35
CA MET A 95 -15.56 14.67 11.48
C MET A 95 -14.52 15.25 12.44
N CYS A 96 -13.28 15.48 11.99
CA CYS A 96 -12.21 16.00 12.85
C CYS A 96 -12.15 17.54 12.92
N LEU A 97 -12.96 18.23 12.13
CA LEU A 97 -13.04 19.71 12.07
C LEU A 97 -11.73 20.42 11.67
N GLN A 98 -10.74 19.69 11.16
CA GLN A 98 -9.46 20.21 10.66
C GLN A 98 -9.51 20.52 9.16
N MET A 99 -8.69 21.47 8.71
CA MET A 99 -8.46 21.74 7.28
C MET A 99 -7.61 20.63 6.66
N ARG A 100 -8.19 19.88 5.71
CA ARG A 100 -7.56 18.73 5.06
C ARG A 100 -8.06 18.61 3.62
N VAL A 101 -7.34 17.84 2.80
CA VAL A 101 -7.89 17.36 1.53
C VAL A 101 -9.07 16.44 1.83
N ILE A 102 -10.21 16.75 1.23
CA ILE A 102 -11.44 15.99 1.37
C ILE A 102 -11.52 14.99 0.24
N THR A 103 -11.79 13.73 0.60
CA THR A 103 -11.88 12.63 -0.36
C THR A 103 -13.33 12.30 -0.68
N GLU A 104 -14.12 11.99 0.34
CA GLU A 104 -15.48 11.49 0.19
C GLU A 104 -16.39 12.04 1.30
N HIS A 105 -17.68 12.27 1.02
CA HIS A 105 -18.68 12.68 2.03
C HIS A 105 -18.28 13.86 2.94
N ARG A 106 -17.50 14.83 2.42
CA ARG A 106 -16.93 15.96 3.20
C ARG A 106 -16.01 15.54 4.36
N MET A 107 -15.46 14.33 4.29
CA MET A 107 -14.48 13.81 5.24
C MET A 107 -13.08 13.77 4.60
N CYS A 108 -12.05 13.96 5.44
CA CYS A 108 -10.70 13.66 5.02
C CYS A 108 -10.51 12.14 4.91
N ASP A 109 -9.49 11.73 4.15
CA ASP A 109 -9.11 10.33 3.95
C ASP A 109 -9.12 9.50 5.25
N ALA A 110 -8.45 10.00 6.29
CA ALA A 110 -8.39 9.31 7.58
C ALA A 110 -9.76 9.13 8.24
N CYS A 111 -10.57 10.19 8.26
CA CYS A 111 -11.90 10.11 8.86
C CYS A 111 -12.84 9.23 8.04
N SER A 112 -12.70 9.22 6.71
CA SER A 112 -13.46 8.31 5.84
C SER A 112 -13.17 6.85 6.19
N VAL A 113 -11.88 6.48 6.30
CA VAL A 113 -11.47 5.12 6.71
C VAL A 113 -12.06 4.74 8.08
N GLY A 114 -11.87 5.57 9.10
CA GLY A 114 -12.40 5.29 10.44
C GLY A 114 -13.94 5.21 10.48
N SER A 115 -14.63 6.04 9.67
CA SER A 115 -16.09 6.06 9.63
C SER A 115 -16.71 4.77 9.07
N ARG A 116 -16.01 4.08 8.16
CA ARG A 116 -16.47 2.81 7.58
C ARG A 116 -16.40 1.66 8.58
N ARG A 117 -15.43 1.70 9.50
CA ARG A 117 -15.27 0.68 10.54
C ARG A 117 -14.94 1.33 11.89
N PRO A 118 -15.93 1.94 12.57
CA PRO A 118 -15.71 2.54 13.88
C PRO A 118 -15.26 1.49 14.89
N LEU A 119 -14.17 1.78 15.61
CA LEU A 119 -13.58 0.89 16.61
C LEU A 119 -13.92 1.36 18.04
N VAL A 120 -13.71 0.47 19.01
CA VAL A 120 -13.98 0.69 20.42
C VAL A 120 -12.72 1.13 21.15
N TYR A 121 -12.85 2.20 21.93
CA TYR A 121 -11.77 2.78 22.70
C TYR A 121 -12.14 2.88 24.17
N GLU A 122 -11.14 2.72 25.04
CA GLU A 122 -11.23 2.96 26.47
C GLU A 122 -10.86 4.42 26.79
N CYS A 123 -11.69 5.07 27.59
CA CYS A 123 -11.46 6.42 28.09
C CYS A 123 -10.43 6.43 29.23
N GLU A 124 -9.40 7.27 29.12
CA GLU A 124 -8.35 7.40 30.14
C GLU A 124 -8.88 7.80 31.53
N ARG A 125 -9.93 8.63 31.58
CA ARG A 125 -10.42 9.20 32.85
C ARG A 125 -11.42 8.32 33.59
N CYS A 126 -12.33 7.68 32.86
CA CYS A 126 -13.45 6.93 33.47
C CYS A 126 -13.48 5.46 33.08
N HIS A 127 -12.53 5.00 32.26
CA HIS A 127 -12.39 3.61 31.79
C HIS A 127 -13.61 3.05 31.06
N ARG A 128 -14.61 3.88 30.75
CA ARG A 128 -15.74 3.48 29.92
C ARG A 128 -15.32 3.33 28.47
N LEU A 129 -15.94 2.35 27.83
CA LEU A 129 -15.73 2.07 26.43
C LEU A 129 -16.65 2.91 25.55
N GLN A 130 -16.12 3.45 24.46
CA GLN A 130 -16.88 4.20 23.47
C GLN A 130 -16.47 3.79 22.07
N ARG A 131 -17.46 3.59 21.21
CA ARG A 131 -17.21 3.43 19.77
C ARG A 131 -16.96 4.79 19.14
N ILE A 132 -15.80 4.97 18.52
CA ILE A 132 -15.38 6.26 17.94
C ILE A 132 -15.11 6.05 16.44
N ALA A 133 -15.80 6.83 15.60
CA ALA A 133 -15.64 6.78 14.14
C ALA A 133 -14.37 7.49 13.66
N HIS A 134 -13.87 8.47 14.42
CA HIS A 134 -12.57 9.07 14.13
C HIS A 134 -11.45 8.07 14.50
N PRO A 135 -10.47 7.79 13.61
CA PRO A 135 -9.44 6.77 13.85
C PRO A 135 -8.41 7.24 14.89
N MET A 136 -8.78 7.22 16.17
CA MET A 136 -7.90 7.66 17.26
C MET A 136 -6.62 6.83 17.38
N TYR A 137 -6.61 5.60 16.85
CA TYR A 137 -5.44 4.72 16.81
C TYR A 137 -4.25 5.35 16.09
N ARG A 138 -4.49 6.26 15.12
CA ARG A 138 -3.43 6.96 14.39
C ARG A 138 -2.57 7.86 15.28
N TYR A 139 -3.09 8.21 16.46
CA TYR A 139 -2.41 9.05 17.43
C TYR A 139 -1.90 8.25 18.63
N GLN A 140 -1.88 6.92 18.58
CA GLN A 140 -1.34 6.07 19.65
C GLN A 140 0.10 5.65 19.32
N PRO A 141 1.07 5.87 20.22
CA PRO A 141 2.45 5.43 19.98
C PRO A 141 2.56 3.91 19.89
N SER A 142 1.79 3.19 20.71
CA SER A 142 1.65 1.73 20.69
C SER A 142 0.18 1.32 20.95
N PRO A 143 -0.24 0.10 20.60
CA PRO A 143 -1.60 -0.39 20.88
C PRO A 143 -1.98 -0.35 22.36
N GLN A 144 -1.00 -0.44 23.26
CA GLN A 144 -1.20 -0.51 24.71
C GLN A 144 -1.26 0.86 25.38
N GLU A 145 -0.94 1.94 24.66
CA GLU A 145 -0.86 3.31 25.18
C GLU A 145 -2.07 4.16 24.81
N TYR A 146 -2.38 5.15 25.65
CA TYR A 146 -3.37 6.17 25.33
C TYR A 146 -2.86 7.13 24.25
N CYS A 147 -3.75 7.58 23.37
CA CYS A 147 -3.40 8.45 22.26
C CYS A 147 -2.98 9.86 22.70
N ASN A 148 -2.17 10.53 21.87
CA ASN A 148 -1.63 11.87 22.12
C ASN A 148 -2.67 12.98 21.94
N SER A 149 -3.74 12.67 21.21
CA SER A 149 -4.83 13.59 20.89
C SER A 149 -6.02 13.35 21.81
N SER A 150 -6.84 14.37 22.04
CA SER A 150 -8.06 14.23 22.84
C SER A 150 -9.32 14.09 21.99
N TRP A 151 -10.32 13.37 22.51
CA TRP A 151 -11.66 13.27 21.92
C TRP A 151 -12.73 13.25 23.02
N ALA A 152 -13.95 13.64 22.68
CA ALA A 152 -15.06 13.76 23.62
C ALA A 152 -15.56 12.40 24.13
N CYS A 153 -15.71 12.27 25.45
CA CYS A 153 -16.32 11.10 26.10
C CYS A 153 -17.81 11.34 26.34
N HIS A 154 -18.66 10.68 25.56
CA HIS A 154 -20.12 10.70 25.68
C HIS A 154 -20.67 9.61 26.59
N GLN A 155 -19.84 8.66 27.02
CA GLN A 155 -20.26 7.50 27.82
C GLN A 155 -20.13 7.70 29.32
N GLY A 156 -19.38 8.70 29.79
CA GLY A 156 -19.08 8.87 31.21
C GLY A 156 -18.77 10.32 31.58
N CYS A 157 -17.48 10.68 31.55
CA CYS A 157 -17.01 11.94 32.13
C CYS A 157 -17.47 13.21 31.39
N GLY A 158 -18.09 13.12 30.20
CA GLY A 158 -18.62 14.27 29.48
C GLY A 158 -17.57 15.27 28.97
N ALA A 159 -16.28 14.91 29.03
CA ALA A 159 -15.15 15.78 28.76
C ALA A 159 -14.26 15.24 27.63
N TYR A 160 -13.39 16.09 27.11
CA TYR A 160 -12.29 15.66 26.24
C TYR A 160 -11.21 14.93 27.05
N THR A 161 -10.78 13.79 26.54
CA THR A 161 -9.83 12.87 27.20
C THR A 161 -9.03 12.10 26.15
N ARG A 162 -8.01 11.36 26.59
CA ARG A 162 -7.26 10.46 25.72
C ARG A 162 -7.91 9.08 25.68
N TRP A 163 -7.62 8.35 24.62
CA TRP A 163 -8.28 7.12 24.26
C TRP A 163 -7.26 6.05 23.91
N ARG A 164 -7.50 4.83 24.38
CA ARG A 164 -6.71 3.66 24.00
C ARG A 164 -7.61 2.69 23.27
N LEU A 165 -7.20 2.22 22.10
CA LEU A 165 -7.91 1.16 21.40
C LEU A 165 -7.98 -0.10 22.27
N VAL A 166 -9.16 -0.71 22.39
CA VAL A 166 -9.27 -1.95 23.16
C VAL A 166 -8.49 -3.07 22.48
N PRO A 167 -7.83 -3.99 23.21
CA PRO A 167 -7.00 -5.05 22.61
C PRO A 167 -7.71 -5.86 21.51
N GLN A 168 -9.01 -6.11 21.68
CA GLN A 168 -9.83 -6.87 20.73
C GLN A 168 -9.99 -6.19 19.37
N ASP A 169 -9.85 -4.85 19.31
CA ASP A 169 -10.00 -4.09 18.09
C ASP A 169 -8.67 -3.75 17.41
N VAL A 170 -7.53 -4.11 18.00
CA VAL A 170 -6.21 -3.88 17.40
C VAL A 170 -6.08 -4.61 16.06
N GLU A 171 -6.55 -5.86 15.98
CA GLU A 171 -6.52 -6.67 14.75
C GLU A 171 -7.47 -6.14 13.65
N HIS A 172 -8.37 -5.24 14.00
CA HIS A 172 -9.32 -4.62 13.08
C HIS A 172 -8.77 -3.35 12.41
N VAL A 173 -7.64 -2.82 12.89
CA VAL A 173 -6.96 -1.67 12.28
C VAL A 173 -6.34 -2.09 10.95
N PRO A 174 -6.64 -1.39 9.84
CA PRO A 174 -6.01 -1.65 8.55
C PRO A 174 -4.48 -1.48 8.68
N PRO A 175 -3.68 -2.51 8.38
CA PRO A 175 -2.22 -2.52 8.50
C PRO A 175 -1.53 -1.40 7.74
N GLU A 176 -2.04 -1.06 6.55
CA GLU A 176 -1.57 0.04 5.70
C GLU A 176 -1.87 1.43 6.29
N ASP A 177 -2.74 1.49 7.29
CA ASP A 177 -3.21 2.70 7.94
C ASP A 177 -2.77 2.83 9.41
N ALA A 178 -2.28 1.75 9.98
CA ALA A 178 -1.75 1.70 11.33
C ALA A 178 -0.50 2.60 11.46
N PRO A 179 -0.25 3.17 12.66
CA PRO A 179 1.03 3.82 12.93
C PRO A 179 2.19 2.87 12.66
N GLU A 180 3.24 3.37 12.03
CA GLU A 180 4.45 2.59 11.73
C GLU A 180 5.05 1.97 13.00
N SER A 181 4.98 2.69 14.13
CA SER A 181 5.44 2.25 15.44
C SER A 181 4.71 1.00 15.97
N TRP A 182 3.57 0.62 15.40
CA TRP A 182 2.87 -0.60 15.78
C TRP A 182 3.46 -1.85 15.11
N GLY A 183 4.29 -1.70 14.06
CA GLY A 183 4.93 -2.83 13.38
C GLY A 183 3.97 -3.78 12.65
N LEU A 184 2.70 -3.38 12.46
CA LEU A 184 1.68 -4.27 11.88
C LEU A 184 2.01 -4.69 10.44
N LEU A 185 2.51 -3.77 9.61
CA LEU A 185 2.84 -4.06 8.21
C LEU A 185 3.93 -5.15 8.10
N GLU A 186 5.02 -5.03 8.86
CA GLU A 186 6.09 -6.04 8.86
C GLU A 186 5.58 -7.38 9.40
N SER A 187 4.78 -7.36 10.48
CA SER A 187 4.21 -8.59 11.03
C SER A 187 3.31 -9.31 10.02
N GLN A 188 2.60 -8.57 9.16
CA GLN A 188 1.81 -9.16 8.09
C GLN A 188 2.66 -9.72 6.96
N LEU A 189 3.69 -8.99 6.53
CA LEU A 189 4.61 -9.47 5.51
C LEU A 189 5.30 -10.77 5.95
N VAL A 190 5.66 -10.89 7.23
CA VAL A 190 6.17 -12.14 7.82
C VAL A 190 5.13 -13.25 7.74
N ARG A 191 3.88 -13.01 8.18
CA ARG A 191 2.80 -14.03 8.10
C ARG A 191 2.53 -14.50 6.67
N VAL A 192 2.56 -13.60 5.69
CA VAL A 192 2.41 -13.94 4.26
C VAL A 192 3.57 -14.80 3.79
N ARG A 193 4.82 -14.46 4.15
CA ARG A 193 6.01 -15.27 3.82
C ARG A 193 5.91 -16.68 4.41
N GLU A 194 5.55 -16.79 5.69
CA GLU A 194 5.38 -18.09 6.36
C GLU A 194 4.27 -18.93 5.73
N GLN A 195 3.16 -18.29 5.32
CA GLN A 195 2.08 -19.00 4.63
C GLN A 195 2.55 -19.56 3.28
N ARG A 196 3.29 -18.77 2.50
CA ARG A 196 3.83 -19.20 1.20
C ARG A 196 4.79 -20.39 1.34
N GLN A 197 5.64 -20.36 2.36
CA GLN A 197 6.53 -21.49 2.68
C GLN A 197 5.74 -22.77 2.99
N ARG A 198 4.68 -22.67 3.81
CA ARG A 198 3.81 -23.82 4.10
C ARG A 198 3.10 -24.36 2.84
N GLU A 199 2.66 -23.49 1.94
CA GLU A 199 2.04 -23.89 0.67
C GLU A 199 3.02 -24.64 -0.23
N GLU A 200 4.30 -24.22 -0.29
CA GLU A 200 5.36 -24.89 -1.06
C GLU A 200 5.72 -26.27 -0.48
N GLU A 201 5.83 -26.37 0.85
CA GLU A 201 6.06 -27.64 1.55
C GLU A 201 4.90 -28.64 1.33
N GLN A 202 3.66 -28.15 1.25
CA GLN A 202 2.47 -28.98 1.01
C GLN A 202 2.22 -29.28 -0.47
N GLY A 203 2.67 -28.41 -1.38
CA GLY A 203 2.60 -28.57 -2.83
C GLY A 203 3.64 -29.54 -3.42
N THR A 204 4.62 -29.98 -2.63
CA THR A 204 5.66 -30.94 -3.05
C THR A 204 5.30 -32.40 -2.69
N ASN A 205 4.02 -32.78 -2.81
CA ASN A 205 3.57 -34.17 -2.74
C ASN A 205 3.36 -34.73 -4.16
N PRO A 206 4.30 -35.50 -4.72
CA PRO A 206 4.11 -36.16 -6.01
C PRO A 206 3.13 -37.33 -5.86
N SER A 207 1.91 -37.16 -6.36
CA SER A 207 1.03 -38.29 -6.65
C SER A 207 1.31 -38.78 -8.08
N GLY A 208 1.91 -39.97 -8.22
CA GLY A 208 2.01 -40.60 -9.53
C GLY A 208 3.08 -41.66 -9.71
N SER A 209 2.95 -42.82 -9.04
CA SER A 209 3.38 -44.08 -9.66
C SER A 209 2.31 -45.14 -9.43
N ARG A 210 1.27 -45.07 -10.28
CA ARG A 210 0.45 -46.24 -10.62
C ARG A 210 1.20 -46.95 -11.75
N THR A 211 2.03 -47.92 -11.40
CA THR A 211 2.45 -48.92 -12.37
C THR A 211 1.40 -50.03 -12.36
N LEU A 212 0.77 -50.21 -13.53
CA LEU A 212 -0.06 -51.35 -13.87
C LEU A 212 0.77 -52.63 -13.73
N ASP A 213 0.18 -53.70 -13.18
CA ASP A 213 0.61 -55.05 -13.56
C ASP A 213 -0.63 -55.90 -13.86
N LEU A 214 -0.63 -56.43 -15.08
CA LEU A 214 -1.62 -57.27 -15.73
C LEU A 214 -0.98 -58.66 -15.88
N GLY A 215 -1.70 -59.72 -15.53
CA GLY A 215 -1.27 -61.12 -15.73
C GLY A 215 -0.25 -61.58 -14.69
N GLU A 216 -0.10 -62.84 -14.28
CA GLU A 216 -0.64 -64.16 -14.63
C GLU A 216 -0.81 -64.86 -13.25
N GLN A 217 -1.65 -65.86 -13.05
CA GLN A 217 -1.38 -67.24 -13.43
C GLN A 217 -2.58 -68.10 -13.04
N SER A 218 -2.72 -69.15 -13.84
CA SER A 218 -3.61 -70.30 -13.79
C SER A 218 -3.59 -71.10 -12.48
#